data_AF-A0A2G9X302-F1
#
_entry.id   AF-A0A2G9X302-F1
#
_cell.length_a   1.000
_cell.length_b   1.000
_cell.length_c   1.000
_cell.angle_alpha   90.00
_cell.angle_beta   90.00
_cell.angle_gamma   90.00
#
_symmetry.space_group_name_H-M   'P 1'
#
loop_
_entity.id
_entity.type
_entity.pdbx_description
1 polymer ?
#
loop_
_entity_poly.entity_id
_entity_poly.type
_entity_poly.pdbx_seq_one_letter_code
_entity_poly.pdbx_strand_id
1 'polypeptide(L)'
;MNDTTAELGFRISAVRITGQREIDEGDVLDTLSIHSGQSLFFYDAAAARERLQTIPWVEDVSVMKLYPGTLRVIIEERVPAALWQPSIDAPVVVVDSAGKVITDRLETRYARLPRVVGEGAQLKVAEITSLLDDVPELQKKVRASMLVSDRRWDLFLDNGVQVMLPEVDPQKAVTELEKTDRESGLLDRDITVVDLRLADRLVVRLSDDARKARDELVAARNKALKKREQGA
;
A
#
# COMPACT_ATOMS: atom_id res chain seq x y z
N MET A 1 -48.37 8.98 12.52
CA MET A 1 -47.72 10.29 12.22
C MET A 1 -46.89 10.25 10.93
N ASN A 2 -46.20 9.15 10.59
CA ASN A 2 -45.51 9.03 9.30
C ASN A 2 -46.45 9.22 8.09
N ASP A 3 -47.62 8.56 8.09
CA ASP A 3 -48.56 8.60 6.97
C ASP A 3 -49.07 10.01 6.65
N THR A 4 -49.45 10.80 7.67
CA THR A 4 -49.97 12.15 7.48
C THR A 4 -48.94 13.10 6.85
N THR A 5 -47.66 12.99 7.19
CA THR A 5 -46.60 13.81 6.54
C THR A 5 -46.25 13.34 5.14
N ALA A 6 -46.33 12.03 4.88
CA ALA A 6 -46.11 11.49 3.54
C ALA A 6 -47.21 11.92 2.56
N GLU A 7 -48.46 11.96 3.01
CA GLU A 7 -49.62 12.48 2.28
C GLU A 7 -49.55 13.99 2.01
N LEU A 8 -48.85 14.76 2.86
CA LEU A 8 -48.58 16.19 2.69
C LEU A 8 -47.44 16.50 1.70
N GLY A 9 -46.97 15.51 0.95
CA GLY A 9 -45.94 15.69 -0.09
C GLY A 9 -44.49 15.58 0.39
N PHE A 10 -44.25 15.21 1.66
CA PHE A 10 -42.89 15.00 2.21
C PHE A 10 -42.37 13.57 2.07
N ARG A 11 -43.07 12.71 1.32
CA ARG A 11 -42.60 11.37 1.01
C ARG A 11 -41.26 11.45 0.28
N ILE A 12 -40.33 10.57 0.62
CA ILE A 12 -39.12 10.39 -0.18
C ILE A 12 -39.55 9.92 -1.57
N SER A 13 -39.43 10.81 -2.55
CA SER A 13 -39.85 10.59 -3.94
C SER A 13 -38.66 10.43 -4.88
N ALA A 14 -37.48 10.89 -4.47
CA ALA A 14 -36.25 10.76 -5.25
C ALA A 14 -35.04 10.59 -4.33
N VAL A 15 -34.13 9.71 -4.73
CA VAL A 15 -32.77 9.63 -4.17
C VAL A 15 -31.82 10.01 -5.30
N ARG A 16 -30.91 10.94 -5.03
CA ARG A 16 -29.88 11.37 -5.97
C ARG A 16 -28.53 10.99 -5.41
N ILE A 17 -27.88 10.01 -6.02
CA ILE A 17 -26.57 9.51 -5.62
C ILE A 17 -25.55 10.04 -6.62
N THR A 18 -24.42 10.55 -6.11
CA THR A 18 -23.33 11.07 -6.94
C THR A 18 -21.99 10.71 -6.31
N GLY A 19 -20.97 10.53 -7.14
CA GLY A 19 -19.58 10.30 -6.71
C GLY A 19 -19.16 8.83 -6.70
N GLN A 20 -20.10 7.90 -6.88
CA GLN A 20 -19.76 6.49 -7.07
C GLN A 20 -19.04 6.23 -8.41
N ARG A 21 -18.12 5.28 -8.41
CA ARG A 21 -17.40 4.77 -9.59
C ARG A 21 -17.33 3.24 -9.55
N GLU A 22 -17.03 2.68 -8.37
CA GLU A 22 -16.91 1.25 -8.12
C GLU A 22 -18.12 0.67 -7.36
N ILE A 23 -18.80 1.48 -6.55
CA ILE A 23 -19.98 1.06 -5.78
C ILE A 23 -21.22 1.04 -6.69
N ASP A 24 -21.98 -0.05 -6.66
CA ASP A 24 -23.25 -0.15 -7.39
C ASP A 24 -24.33 0.74 -6.74
N GLU A 25 -25.16 1.36 -7.58
CA GLU A 25 -26.24 2.22 -7.07
C GLU A 25 -27.26 1.45 -6.23
N GLY A 26 -27.54 0.19 -6.57
CA GLY A 26 -28.44 -0.69 -5.83
C GLY A 26 -27.94 -0.96 -4.40
N ASP A 27 -26.65 -1.23 -4.24
CA ASP A 27 -26.04 -1.45 -2.93
C ASP A 27 -26.19 -0.22 -2.01
N VAL A 28 -26.06 0.99 -2.58
CA VAL A 28 -26.27 2.24 -1.85
C VAL A 28 -27.73 2.39 -1.44
N LEU A 29 -28.67 2.14 -2.36
CA LEU A 29 -30.12 2.24 -2.09
C LEU A 29 -30.58 1.24 -1.02
N ASP A 30 -30.09 0.01 -1.09
CA ASP A 30 -30.38 -1.04 -0.10
C ASP A 30 -29.81 -0.65 1.28
N THR A 31 -28.59 -0.12 1.31
CA THR A 31 -27.93 0.35 2.54
C THR A 31 -28.62 1.56 3.15
N LEU A 32 -29.25 2.44 2.34
CA LEU A 32 -30.08 3.55 2.84
C LEU A 32 -31.34 3.04 3.57
N SER A 33 -31.78 1.81 3.27
CA SER A 33 -32.97 1.13 3.82
C SER A 33 -34.20 2.03 3.89
N ILE A 34 -34.50 2.66 2.76
CA ILE A 34 -35.68 3.52 2.62
C ILE A 34 -36.91 2.63 2.41
N HIS A 35 -37.92 2.81 3.24
CA HIS A 35 -39.16 2.05 3.13
C HIS A 35 -40.15 2.76 2.20
N SER A 36 -41.00 1.99 1.52
CA SER A 36 -42.06 2.57 0.69
C SER A 36 -42.97 3.47 1.54
N GLY A 37 -43.23 4.69 1.07
CA GLY A 37 -44.05 5.66 1.81
C GLY A 37 -43.30 6.44 2.91
N GLN A 38 -42.01 6.20 3.11
CA GLN A 38 -41.26 6.86 4.18
C GLN A 38 -41.21 8.38 4.01
N SER A 39 -41.49 9.10 5.10
CA SER A 39 -41.42 10.55 5.17
C SER A 39 -39.97 11.02 5.29
N LEU A 40 -39.55 11.96 4.44
CA LEU A 40 -38.22 12.58 4.47
C LEU A 40 -38.00 13.33 5.79
N PHE A 41 -39.06 13.90 6.37
CA PHE A 41 -38.99 14.62 7.64
C PHE A 41 -38.49 13.70 8.77
N PHE A 42 -39.07 12.50 8.88
CA PHE A 42 -38.74 11.52 9.91
C PHE A 42 -37.58 10.56 9.55
N TYR A 43 -37.07 10.62 8.31
CA TYR A 43 -35.91 9.81 7.91
C TYR A 43 -34.66 10.17 8.71
N ASP A 44 -33.94 9.21 9.26
CA ASP A 44 -32.69 9.49 9.97
C ASP A 44 -31.51 9.51 8.98
N ALA A 45 -31.13 10.70 8.54
CA ALA A 45 -30.01 10.89 7.63
C ALA A 45 -28.64 10.61 8.29
N ALA A 46 -28.52 10.79 9.61
CA ALA A 46 -27.28 10.52 10.32
C ALA A 46 -27.05 9.01 10.44
N ALA A 47 -28.06 8.25 10.85
CA ALA A 47 -28.01 6.80 10.88
C ALA A 47 -27.84 6.20 9.47
N ALA A 48 -28.38 6.84 8.43
CA ALA A 48 -28.13 6.46 7.04
C ALA A 48 -26.67 6.67 6.63
N ARG A 49 -26.10 7.82 6.99
CA ARG A 49 -24.68 8.11 6.77
C ARG A 49 -23.79 7.06 7.43
N GLU A 50 -24.03 6.73 8.70
CA GLU A 50 -23.25 5.73 9.44
C GLU A 50 -23.29 4.35 8.77
N ARG A 51 -24.45 3.92 8.29
CA ARG A 51 -24.58 2.66 7.53
C ARG A 51 -23.83 2.71 6.20
N LEU A 52 -23.92 3.80 5.46
CA LEU A 52 -23.16 3.93 4.20
C LEU A 52 -21.65 3.92 4.45
N GLN A 53 -21.18 4.45 5.57
CA GLN A 53 -19.76 4.40 5.94
C GLN A 53 -19.24 2.99 6.24
N THR A 54 -20.12 1.99 6.43
CA THR A 54 -19.68 0.59 6.59
C THR A 54 -19.33 -0.08 5.27
N ILE A 55 -19.72 0.51 4.14
CA ILE A 55 -19.34 0.00 2.82
C ILE A 55 -17.82 0.21 2.67
N PRO A 56 -17.01 -0.84 2.44
CA PRO A 56 -15.55 -0.74 2.44
C PRO A 56 -15.00 0.32 1.49
N TRP A 57 -15.63 0.47 0.32
CA TRP A 57 -15.25 1.46 -0.70
C TRP A 57 -15.53 2.92 -0.31
N VAL A 58 -16.34 3.19 0.70
CA VAL A 58 -16.69 4.56 1.10
C VAL A 58 -15.59 5.14 1.98
N GLU A 59 -14.96 6.21 1.50
CA GLU A 59 -14.03 7.03 2.27
C GLU A 59 -14.80 8.01 3.15
N ASP A 60 -15.66 8.80 2.53
CA ASP A 60 -16.64 9.67 3.19
C ASP A 60 -17.98 9.67 2.45
N VAL A 61 -19.02 10.05 3.17
CA VAL A 61 -20.37 10.14 2.61
C VAL A 61 -21.17 11.25 3.28
N SER A 62 -21.91 11.99 2.47
CA SER A 62 -22.82 13.04 2.92
C SER A 62 -24.24 12.70 2.51
N VAL A 63 -25.16 12.74 3.49
CA VAL A 63 -26.59 12.47 3.29
C VAL A 63 -27.37 13.72 3.66
N MET A 64 -28.00 14.35 2.66
CA MET A 64 -28.70 15.61 2.82
C MET A 64 -30.19 15.46 2.47
N LYS A 65 -31.06 16.00 3.32
CA LYS A 65 -32.50 16.12 3.04
C LYS A 65 -32.77 17.39 2.23
N LEU A 66 -33.26 17.21 1.01
CA LEU A 66 -33.70 18.30 0.15
C LEU A 66 -35.23 18.28 0.07
N TYR A 67 -35.86 19.19 0.80
CA TYR A 67 -37.31 19.28 0.85
C TYR A 67 -37.91 19.66 -0.51
N PRO A 68 -39.12 19.16 -0.83
CA PRO A 68 -39.99 18.40 0.06
C PRO A 68 -39.71 16.88 0.14
N GLY A 69 -39.06 16.25 -0.86
CA GLY A 69 -39.02 14.78 -0.95
C GLY A 69 -37.75 14.17 -1.56
N THR A 70 -36.66 14.92 -1.69
CA THR A 70 -35.41 14.41 -2.28
C THR A 70 -34.36 14.11 -1.21
N LEU A 71 -33.75 12.93 -1.25
CA LEU A 71 -32.54 12.62 -0.50
C LEU A 71 -31.34 12.73 -1.43
N ARG A 72 -30.37 13.58 -1.09
CA ARG A 72 -29.11 13.69 -1.84
C ARG A 72 -28.02 12.95 -1.09
N VAL A 73 -27.33 12.05 -1.78
CA VAL A 73 -26.22 11.27 -1.26
C VAL A 73 -24.99 11.57 -2.11
N ILE A 74 -23.93 12.06 -1.48
CA ILE A 74 -22.64 12.31 -2.12
C ILE A 74 -21.65 11.34 -1.51
N ILE A 75 -21.06 10.47 -2.32
CA ILE A 75 -20.09 9.46 -1.91
C ILE A 75 -18.72 9.86 -2.40
N GLU A 76 -17.73 9.79 -1.52
CA GLU A 76 -16.31 9.81 -1.86
C GLU A 76 -15.78 8.39 -1.72
N GLU A 77 -15.31 7.81 -2.83
CA GLU A 77 -14.77 6.45 -2.83
C GLU A 77 -13.28 6.45 -2.51
N ARG A 78 -12.86 5.45 -1.73
CA ARG A 78 -11.46 5.18 -1.42
C ARG A 78 -10.67 4.90 -2.69
N VAL A 79 -9.45 5.41 -2.72
CA VAL A 79 -8.49 5.12 -3.79
C VAL A 79 -7.57 3.96 -3.37
N PRO A 80 -7.52 2.85 -4.12
CA PRO A 80 -6.56 1.78 -3.90
C PRO A 80 -5.11 2.28 -3.93
N ALA A 81 -4.35 2.01 -2.89
CA ALA A 81 -2.97 2.48 -2.74
C ALA A 81 -1.95 1.34 -2.63
N ALA A 82 -2.30 0.19 -2.02
CA ALA A 82 -1.39 -0.93 -1.86
C ALA A 82 -2.09 -2.28 -1.79
N LEU A 83 -1.31 -3.34 -2.04
CA LEU A 83 -1.67 -4.73 -1.75
C LEU A 83 -1.07 -5.13 -0.40
N TRP A 84 -1.91 -5.26 0.62
CA TRP A 84 -1.47 -5.64 1.96
C TRP A 84 -1.61 -7.11 2.24
N GLN A 85 -0.57 -7.70 2.84
CA GLN A 85 -0.60 -9.06 3.35
C GLN A 85 -0.12 -9.08 4.82
N PRO A 86 -0.99 -9.39 5.80
CA PRO A 86 -0.63 -9.38 7.22
C PRO A 86 0.48 -10.40 7.58
N SER A 87 0.43 -11.59 6.99
CA SER A 87 1.40 -12.68 7.22
C SER A 87 1.49 -13.57 5.98
N ILE A 88 2.47 -14.48 5.92
CA ILE A 88 2.71 -15.30 4.73
C ILE A 88 1.52 -16.20 4.37
N ASP A 89 0.74 -16.62 5.37
CA ASP A 89 -0.43 -17.50 5.23
C ASP A 89 -1.75 -16.71 5.08
N ALA A 90 -1.71 -15.39 5.26
CA ALA A 90 -2.90 -14.55 5.15
C ALA A 90 -3.21 -14.20 3.68
N PRO A 91 -4.49 -14.00 3.32
CA PRO A 91 -4.85 -13.50 2.00
C PRO A 91 -4.30 -12.08 1.79
N VAL A 92 -4.02 -11.77 0.53
CA VAL A 92 -3.67 -10.41 0.11
C VAL A 92 -4.95 -9.63 -0.10
N VAL A 93 -5.02 -8.42 0.45
CA VAL A 93 -6.16 -7.50 0.30
C VAL A 93 -5.70 -6.15 -0.24
N VAL A 94 -6.62 -5.44 -0.87
CA VAL A 94 -6.40 -4.08 -1.38
C VAL A 94 -6.71 -3.09 -0.25
N VAL A 95 -5.80 -2.16 0.00
CA VAL A 95 -5.95 -1.10 0.99
C VAL A 95 -5.77 0.28 0.38
N ASP A 96 -6.39 1.29 0.99
CA ASP A 96 -6.14 2.70 0.70
C ASP A 96 -4.85 3.21 1.38
N SER A 97 -4.51 4.48 1.16
CA SER A 97 -3.33 5.11 1.75
C SER A 97 -3.40 5.26 3.27
N ALA A 98 -4.60 5.19 3.86
CA ALA A 98 -4.83 5.20 5.30
C ALA A 98 -4.81 3.80 5.93
N GLY A 99 -4.61 2.75 5.12
CA GLY A 99 -4.58 1.35 5.57
C GLY A 99 -5.95 0.73 5.80
N LYS A 100 -7.03 1.33 5.30
CA LYS A 100 -8.37 0.73 5.33
C LYS A 100 -8.51 -0.29 4.19
N VAL A 101 -9.07 -1.44 4.52
CA VAL A 101 -9.33 -2.51 3.56
C VAL A 101 -10.49 -2.11 2.65
N ILE A 102 -10.27 -2.18 1.35
CA ILE A 102 -11.25 -1.89 0.30
C ILE A 102 -11.89 -3.19 -0.20
N THR A 103 -11.07 -4.18 -0.59
CA THR A 103 -11.54 -5.46 -1.13
C THR A 103 -10.48 -6.54 -1.02
N ASP A 104 -10.90 -7.80 -0.98
CA ASP A 104 -10.04 -8.99 -1.10
C ASP A 104 -9.96 -9.52 -2.54
N ARG A 105 -10.68 -8.90 -3.49
CA ARG A 105 -10.71 -9.31 -4.89
C ARG A 105 -9.51 -8.74 -5.64
N LEU A 106 -8.56 -9.62 -5.95
CA LEU A 106 -7.33 -9.26 -6.67
C LEU A 106 -7.56 -9.25 -8.19
N GLU A 107 -7.99 -8.10 -8.69
CA GLU A 107 -8.14 -7.85 -10.12
C GLU A 107 -6.82 -7.45 -10.78
N THR A 108 -6.68 -7.68 -12.09
CA THR A 108 -5.45 -7.34 -12.86
C THR A 108 -5.09 -5.85 -12.78
N ARG A 109 -6.08 -4.96 -12.61
CA ARG A 109 -5.85 -3.51 -12.45
C ARG A 109 -4.98 -3.17 -11.23
N TYR A 110 -4.96 -4.03 -10.20
CA TYR A 110 -4.17 -3.84 -8.99
C TYR A 110 -2.76 -4.40 -9.07
N ALA A 111 -2.38 -5.07 -10.16
CA ALA A 111 -1.08 -5.72 -10.29
C ALA A 111 0.12 -4.77 -10.19
N ARG A 112 -0.09 -3.46 -10.40
CA ARG A 112 0.94 -2.42 -10.28
C ARG A 112 0.98 -1.75 -8.90
N LEU A 113 0.04 -2.06 -8.01
CA LEU A 113 0.05 -1.49 -6.67
C LEU A 113 1.23 -2.08 -5.87
N PRO A 114 1.92 -1.26 -5.07
CA PRO A 114 3.00 -1.74 -4.22
C PRO A 114 2.47 -2.80 -3.25
N ARG A 115 3.24 -3.86 -3.06
CA ARG A 115 2.91 -4.91 -2.09
C ARG A 115 3.56 -4.61 -0.75
N VAL A 116 2.75 -4.52 0.30
CA VAL A 116 3.17 -4.31 1.68
C VAL A 116 2.89 -5.54 2.53
N VAL A 117 3.87 -6.00 3.29
CA VAL A 117 3.80 -7.26 4.06
C VAL A 117 4.09 -7.00 5.53
N GLY A 118 3.34 -7.67 6.40
CA GLY A 118 3.47 -7.59 7.85
C GLY A 118 2.24 -6.99 8.52
N GLU A 119 2.01 -7.39 9.76
CA GLU A 119 1.01 -6.77 10.61
C GLU A 119 1.36 -5.29 10.83
N GLY A 120 0.36 -4.41 10.79
CA GLY A 120 0.56 -2.96 10.91
C GLY A 120 1.12 -2.27 9.66
N ALA A 121 1.62 -3.01 8.67
CA ALA A 121 2.18 -2.45 7.43
C ALA A 121 1.16 -1.59 6.64
N GLN A 122 -0.13 -1.94 6.70
CA GLN A 122 -1.20 -1.17 6.06
C GLN A 122 -1.29 0.27 6.58
N LEU A 123 -0.98 0.51 7.85
CA LEU A 123 -1.03 1.84 8.46
C LEU A 123 0.14 2.73 8.03
N LYS A 124 1.17 2.14 7.39
CA LYS A 124 2.38 2.82 6.93
C LYS A 124 2.50 2.80 5.39
N VAL A 125 1.40 2.55 4.67
CA VAL A 125 1.39 2.58 3.20
C VAL A 125 1.86 3.94 2.66
N ALA A 126 1.36 5.04 3.20
CA ALA A 126 1.79 6.37 2.78
C ALA A 126 3.30 6.61 3.00
N GLU A 127 3.86 6.07 4.09
CA GLU A 127 5.30 6.17 4.40
C GLU A 127 6.15 5.46 3.35
N ILE A 128 5.83 4.19 3.03
CA ILE A 128 6.61 3.42 2.07
C ILE A 128 6.41 3.89 0.63
N THR A 129 5.20 4.32 0.26
CA THR A 129 4.95 4.87 -1.07
C THR A 129 5.75 6.17 -1.26
N SER A 130 5.71 7.08 -0.29
CA SER A 130 6.52 8.31 -0.34
C SER A 130 8.00 8.02 -0.41
N LEU A 131 8.49 7.00 0.32
CA LEU A 131 9.89 6.59 0.28
C LEU A 131 10.32 6.19 -1.14
N LEU A 132 9.47 5.43 -1.83
CA LEU A 132 9.76 4.87 -3.16
C LEU A 132 9.53 5.86 -4.30
N ASP A 133 8.63 6.83 -4.15
CA ASP A 133 8.36 7.87 -5.16
C ASP A 133 9.59 8.75 -5.45
N ASP A 134 10.47 8.93 -4.47
CA ASP A 134 11.73 9.67 -4.60
C ASP A 134 12.86 8.87 -5.29
N VAL A 135 12.68 7.55 -5.45
CA VAL A 135 13.67 6.63 -6.04
C VAL A 135 13.02 5.73 -7.11
N PRO A 136 12.55 6.31 -8.23
CA PRO A 136 11.73 5.60 -9.21
C PRO A 136 12.45 4.46 -9.93
N GLU A 137 13.77 4.46 -10.03
CA GLU A 137 14.51 3.34 -10.63
C GLU A 137 14.61 2.16 -9.65
N LEU A 138 14.78 2.45 -8.36
CA LEU A 138 14.69 1.43 -7.32
C LEU A 138 13.26 0.88 -7.21
N GLN A 139 12.25 1.76 -7.20
CA GLN A 139 10.83 1.39 -7.11
C GLN A 139 10.42 0.36 -8.16
N LYS A 140 10.89 0.50 -9.42
CA LYS A 140 10.63 -0.46 -10.51
C LYS A 140 11.17 -1.87 -10.24
N LYS A 141 12.21 -1.99 -9.41
CA LYS A 141 12.81 -3.28 -9.03
C LYS A 141 12.16 -3.86 -7.77
N VAL A 142 11.37 -3.09 -7.00
CA VAL A 142 10.77 -3.53 -5.74
C VAL A 142 9.53 -4.36 -5.99
N ARG A 143 9.59 -5.62 -5.54
CA ARG A 143 8.47 -6.56 -5.59
C ARG A 143 7.55 -6.44 -4.38
N ALA A 144 8.13 -6.23 -3.20
CA ALA A 144 7.41 -6.11 -1.95
C ALA A 144 8.21 -5.31 -0.91
N SER A 145 7.50 -4.68 0.01
CA SER A 145 8.06 -4.00 1.17
C SER A 145 7.52 -4.66 2.43
N MET A 146 8.40 -5.09 3.34
CA MET A 146 8.02 -5.76 4.58
C MET A 146 8.31 -4.87 5.77
N LEU A 147 7.30 -4.68 6.62
CA LEU A 147 7.48 -4.00 7.90
C LEU A 147 8.04 -4.99 8.92
N VAL A 148 9.21 -4.66 9.46
CA VAL A 148 9.94 -5.47 10.44
C VAL A 148 9.83 -4.82 11.81
N SER A 149 9.22 -5.54 12.75
CA SER A 149 9.04 -5.11 14.15
C SER A 149 8.42 -3.72 14.27
N ASP A 150 7.42 -3.44 13.44
CA ASP A 150 6.63 -2.19 13.36
C ASP A 150 7.42 -0.89 13.13
N ARG A 151 8.71 -0.98 12.82
CA ARG A 151 9.61 0.19 12.80
C ARG A 151 10.47 0.33 11.56
N ARG A 152 10.90 -0.78 10.96
CA ARG A 152 11.84 -0.76 9.83
C ARG A 152 11.24 -1.41 8.61
N TRP A 153 11.68 -0.97 7.44
CA TRP A 153 11.30 -1.57 6.19
C TRP A 153 12.44 -2.41 5.62
N ASP A 154 12.09 -3.60 5.15
CA ASP A 154 12.94 -4.37 4.25
C ASP A 154 12.28 -4.38 2.87
N LEU A 155 13.02 -4.06 1.82
CA LEU A 155 12.55 -4.15 0.44
C LEU A 155 13.01 -5.47 -0.15
N PHE A 156 12.11 -6.14 -0.85
CA PHE A 156 12.40 -7.35 -1.62
C PHE A 156 12.31 -7.02 -3.10
N LEU A 157 13.42 -7.20 -3.81
CA LEU A 157 13.49 -6.91 -5.23
C LEU A 157 13.03 -8.10 -6.09
N ASP A 158 12.69 -7.84 -7.34
CA ASP A 158 12.22 -8.85 -8.31
C ASP A 158 13.26 -9.95 -8.56
N ASN A 159 14.55 -9.63 -8.45
CA ASN A 159 15.65 -10.58 -8.58
C ASN A 159 15.97 -11.36 -7.29
N GLY A 160 15.19 -11.16 -6.22
CA GLY A 160 15.35 -11.85 -4.94
C GLY A 160 16.32 -11.19 -3.96
N VAL A 161 16.93 -10.05 -4.31
CA VAL A 161 17.77 -9.29 -3.37
C VAL A 161 16.91 -8.68 -2.27
N GLN A 162 17.34 -8.83 -1.02
CA GLN A 162 16.75 -8.14 0.14
C GLN A 162 17.56 -6.88 0.46
N VAL A 163 16.89 -5.73 0.53
CA VAL A 163 17.46 -4.47 0.99
C VAL A 163 16.94 -4.16 2.39
N MET A 164 17.82 -4.13 3.38
CA MET A 164 17.45 -3.83 4.77
C MET A 164 17.62 -2.34 5.07
N LEU A 165 16.53 -1.62 5.32
CA LEU A 165 16.59 -0.19 5.55
C LEU A 165 16.88 0.15 7.03
N PRO A 166 17.56 1.28 7.29
CA PRO A 166 17.69 1.79 8.64
C PRO A 166 16.33 2.28 9.16
N GLU A 167 16.22 2.33 10.49
CA GLU A 167 15.07 2.94 11.17
C GLU A 167 15.12 4.47 11.09
N VAL A 168 16.33 5.03 11.12
CA VAL A 168 16.57 6.47 11.08
C VAL A 168 16.97 6.85 9.66
N ASP A 169 16.26 7.84 9.12
CA ASP A 169 16.50 8.40 7.78
C ASP A 169 16.57 7.33 6.65
N PRO A 170 15.52 6.49 6.49
CA PRO A 170 15.47 5.52 5.41
C PRO A 170 15.50 6.20 4.02
N GLN A 171 15.02 7.45 3.92
CA GLN A 171 15.00 8.23 2.68
C GLN A 171 16.41 8.45 2.12
N LYS A 172 17.33 8.89 2.97
CA LYS A 172 18.73 9.05 2.57
C LYS A 172 19.33 7.71 2.14
N ALA A 173 19.05 6.63 2.87
CA ALA A 173 19.58 5.31 2.56
C ALA A 173 19.12 4.79 1.18
N VAL A 174 17.83 4.92 0.83
CA VAL A 174 17.35 4.50 -0.50
C VAL A 174 17.91 5.38 -1.61
N THR A 175 18.07 6.68 -1.36
CA THR A 175 18.65 7.62 -2.34
C THR A 175 20.11 7.30 -2.62
N GLU A 176 20.90 7.02 -1.58
CA GLU A 176 22.30 6.60 -1.73
C GLU A 176 22.41 5.23 -2.41
N LEU A 177 21.49 4.31 -2.13
CA LEU A 177 21.43 3.01 -2.80
C LEU A 177 21.14 3.17 -4.30
N GLU A 178 20.12 3.92 -4.68
CA GLU A 178 19.77 4.13 -6.10
C GLU A 178 20.93 4.78 -6.84
N LYS A 179 21.59 5.77 -6.23
CA LYS A 179 22.80 6.38 -6.80
C LYS A 179 23.92 5.35 -7.00
N THR A 180 24.20 4.53 -5.99
CA THR A 180 25.25 3.50 -6.06
C THR A 180 24.93 2.44 -7.11
N ASP A 181 23.66 2.06 -7.23
CA ASP A 181 23.20 1.12 -8.25
C ASP A 181 23.37 1.71 -9.65
N ARG A 182 22.99 2.97 -9.86
CA ARG A 182 23.17 3.68 -11.13
C ARG A 182 24.64 3.78 -11.56
N GLU A 183 25.55 3.99 -10.60
CA GLU A 183 26.98 4.15 -10.88
C GLU A 183 27.72 2.83 -11.09
N SER A 184 27.31 1.75 -10.42
CA SER A 184 28.09 0.51 -10.34
C SER A 184 27.36 -0.78 -10.72
N GLY A 185 26.05 -0.68 -10.99
CA GLY A 185 25.15 -1.81 -11.25
C GLY A 185 25.06 -2.76 -10.07
N LEU A 186 25.08 -2.23 -8.84
CA LEU A 186 25.24 -3.01 -7.62
C LEU A 186 24.16 -4.09 -7.46
N LEU A 187 22.89 -3.73 -7.67
CA LEU A 187 21.73 -4.60 -7.46
C LEU A 187 21.61 -5.69 -8.52
N ASP A 188 22.29 -5.54 -9.65
CA ASP A 188 22.34 -6.53 -10.73
C ASP A 188 23.52 -7.51 -10.56
N ARG A 189 24.34 -7.35 -9.52
CA ARG A 189 25.43 -8.29 -9.19
C ARG A 189 24.89 -9.54 -8.50
N ASP A 190 25.76 -10.54 -8.40
CA ASP A 190 25.47 -11.80 -7.72
C ASP A 190 25.51 -11.66 -6.18
N ILE A 191 24.48 -11.01 -5.66
CA ILE A 191 24.30 -10.64 -4.26
C ILE A 191 22.93 -11.09 -3.78
N THR A 192 22.79 -11.28 -2.47
CA THR A 192 21.55 -11.74 -1.84
C THR A 192 20.96 -10.69 -0.90
N VAL A 193 21.82 -9.88 -0.26
CA VAL A 193 21.40 -8.87 0.71
C VAL A 193 22.21 -7.60 0.54
N VAL A 194 21.55 -6.45 0.63
CA VAL A 194 22.14 -5.14 0.85
C VAL A 194 21.65 -4.63 2.20
N ASP A 195 22.56 -4.43 3.14
CA ASP A 195 22.25 -3.95 4.49
C ASP A 195 22.68 -2.49 4.62
N LEU A 196 21.68 -1.60 4.76
CA LEU A 196 21.83 -0.16 4.90
C LEU A 196 21.61 0.32 6.35
N ARG A 197 21.53 -0.60 7.31
CA ARG A 197 21.24 -0.25 8.71
C ARG A 197 22.39 0.46 9.40
N LEU A 198 23.60 0.38 8.84
CA LEU A 198 24.78 1.08 9.33
C LEU A 198 24.91 2.42 8.61
N ALA A 199 24.83 3.52 9.36
CA ALA A 199 24.83 4.87 8.79
C ALA A 199 26.13 5.26 8.07
N ASP A 200 27.24 4.56 8.34
CA ASP A 200 28.57 4.87 7.81
C ASP A 200 29.01 3.95 6.66
N ARG A 201 28.27 2.86 6.39
CA ARG A 201 28.68 1.86 5.40
C ARG A 201 27.51 1.05 4.86
N LEU A 202 27.59 0.74 3.57
CA LEU A 202 26.73 -0.24 2.91
C LEU A 202 27.41 -1.61 3.00
N VAL A 203 26.71 -2.61 3.52
CA VAL A 203 27.21 -3.99 3.59
C VAL A 203 26.47 -4.86 2.58
N VAL A 204 27.21 -5.66 1.81
CA VAL A 204 26.65 -6.55 0.80
C VAL A 204 26.96 -8.00 1.15
N ARG A 205 25.96 -8.87 1.03
CA ARG A 205 26.14 -10.32 1.12
C ARG A 205 26.15 -10.90 -0.29
N LEU A 206 27.28 -11.51 -0.66
CA LEU A 206 27.41 -12.29 -1.89
C LEU A 206 26.58 -13.58 -1.81
N SER A 207 26.12 -14.06 -2.97
CA SER A 207 25.65 -15.44 -3.10
C SER A 207 26.75 -16.43 -2.71
N ASP A 208 26.39 -17.69 -2.50
CA ASP A 208 27.37 -18.71 -2.16
C ASP A 208 28.39 -18.95 -3.28
N ASP A 209 27.96 -18.84 -4.54
CA ASP A 209 28.83 -19.01 -5.71
C ASP A 209 29.76 -17.80 -5.90
N ALA A 210 29.24 -16.57 -5.81
CA ALA A 210 30.06 -15.37 -5.83
C ALA A 210 31.06 -15.30 -4.67
N ARG A 211 30.67 -15.81 -3.48
CA ARG A 211 31.57 -15.90 -2.32
C ARG A 211 32.75 -16.83 -2.62
N LYS A 212 32.49 -18.04 -3.13
CA LYS A 212 33.54 -19.00 -3.51
C LYS A 212 34.50 -18.41 -4.55
N ALA A 213 33.95 -17.83 -5.63
CA ALA A 213 34.76 -17.21 -6.67
C ALA A 213 35.65 -16.08 -6.13
N ARG A 214 35.11 -15.24 -5.23
CA ARG A 214 35.90 -14.20 -4.56
C ARG A 214 37.01 -14.78 -3.70
N ASP A 215 36.73 -15.82 -2.92
CA ASP A 215 37.70 -16.42 -2.01
C ASP A 215 38.86 -17.06 -2.79
N GLU A 216 38.58 -17.70 -3.91
CA GLU A 216 39.60 -18.22 -4.84
C GLU A 216 40.47 -17.11 -5.42
N LEU A 217 39.86 -16.00 -5.87
CA LEU A 217 40.59 -14.84 -6.40
C LEU A 217 41.47 -14.18 -5.33
N VAL A 218 40.97 -14.02 -4.11
CA VAL A 218 41.74 -13.44 -2.99
C VAL A 218 42.90 -14.36 -2.60
N ALA A 219 42.67 -15.67 -2.53
CA ALA A 219 43.71 -16.65 -2.26
C ALA A 219 44.80 -16.63 -3.35
N ALA A 220 44.41 -16.57 -4.62
CA ALA A 220 45.32 -16.46 -5.75
C ALA A 220 46.15 -15.16 -5.69
N ARG A 221 45.51 -14.02 -5.40
CA ARG A 221 46.17 -12.71 -5.23
C ARG A 221 47.20 -12.74 -4.11
N ASN A 222 46.82 -13.24 -2.94
CA ASN A 222 47.69 -13.30 -1.77
C ASN A 222 48.89 -14.24 -2.00
N LYS A 223 48.67 -15.36 -2.70
CA LYS A 223 49.76 -16.27 -3.11
C LYS A 223 50.73 -15.58 -4.08
N ALA A 224 50.22 -14.80 -5.04
CA ALA A 224 51.04 -14.05 -5.98
C ALA A 224 51.87 -12.95 -5.29
N LEU A 225 51.29 -12.23 -4.32
CA LEU A 225 51.99 -11.21 -3.54
C LEU A 225 53.14 -11.81 -2.71
N LYS A 226 52.89 -12.90 -1.96
CA LYS A 226 53.94 -13.60 -1.19
C LYS A 226 55.09 -14.09 -2.06
N LYS A 227 54.80 -14.60 -3.26
CA LYS A 227 55.83 -15.05 -4.20
C LYS A 227 56.71 -13.90 -4.71
N ARG A 228 56.17 -12.68 -4.83
CA ARG A 228 56.92 -11.49 -5.21
C ARG A 228 57.80 -10.97 -4.08
N GLU A 229 57.34 -11.06 -2.83
CA GLU A 229 58.11 -10.68 -1.64
C GLU A 229 59.25 -11.66 -1.32
N GLN A 230 59.11 -12.95 -1.66
CA GLN A 230 60.14 -13.97 -1.44
C GLN A 230 61.20 -14.05 -2.56
N GLY A 231 60.94 -13.38 -3.69
CA GLY A 231 61.85 -13.34 -4.85
C GLY A 231 62.58 -12.01 -5.02
N ALA A 232 62.41 -11.08 -4.08
CA ALA A 232 63.10 -9.79 -3.98
C ALA A 232 64.04 -9.82 -2.77
#